data_AF-T0LH82-F1
#
_entry.id   AF-T0LH82-F1
#
_cell.length_a   1.000
_cell.length_b   1.000
_cell.length_c   1.000
_cell.angle_alpha   90.00
_cell.angle_beta   90.00
_cell.angle_gamma   90.00
#
_symmetry.space_group_name_H-M   'P 1'
#
loop_
_entity.id
_entity.type
_entity.pdbx_description
1 polymer ?
#
loop_
_entity_poly.entity_id
_entity_poly.type
_entity_poly.pdbx_seq_one_letter_code
_entity_poly.pdbx_strand_id
1 'polypeptide(L)' 'MYNYVLIPGAWLGGWAWDKVDHILERSDHNVFPITLTGMGERVHLASPEIGIQTAIEDVLNVIKFNDLENIVLVGHSFAG' A
#
# COMPACT_ATOMS: atom_id res chain seq x y z
N MET A 1 9.75 -15.22 7.58
CA MET A 1 8.93 -14.77 6.44
C MET A 1 7.65 -14.13 6.96
N TYR A 2 7.33 -12.92 6.48
CA TYR A 2 6.11 -12.17 6.79
C TYR A 2 5.58 -11.53 5.51
N ASN A 3 4.30 -11.17 5.49
CA ASN A 3 3.68 -10.41 4.42
C ASN A 3 3.57 -8.94 4.83
N TYR A 4 4.37 -8.06 4.24
CA TYR A 4 4.34 -6.62 4.52
C TYR A 4 3.43 -5.90 3.53
N VAL A 5 2.41 -5.19 4.03
CA VAL A 5 1.59 -4.29 3.22
C VAL A 5 2.02 -2.86 3.53
N LEU A 6 2.65 -2.20 2.56
CA LEU A 6 3.26 -0.88 2.74
C LEU A 6 2.36 0.21 2.14
N ILE A 7 1.80 1.05 3.00
CA ILE A 7 0.85 2.10 2.63
C ILE A 7 1.57 3.46 2.66
N PRO A 8 1.73 4.12 1.50
CA PRO A 8 2.42 5.39 1.42
C PRO A 8 1.56 6.54 1.98
N GLY A 9 2.20 7.69 2.21
CA GLY A 9 1.50 8.91 2.63
C GLY A 9 0.71 9.56 1.49
N ALA A 10 0.00 10.64 1.80
CA ALA A 10 -0.76 11.41 0.81
C ALA A 10 0.11 11.78 -0.41
N TRP A 11 -0.51 11.72 -1.60
CA TRP A 11 0.09 12.04 -2.92
C TRP A 11 1.16 11.07 -3.44
N LEU A 12 1.70 10.19 -2.60
CA LEU A 12 2.70 9.19 -2.98
C LEU A 12 2.05 7.94 -3.60
N GLY A 13 2.89 7.01 -4.05
CA GLY A 13 2.50 5.67 -4.49
C GLY A 13 3.46 4.61 -3.97
N GLY A 14 3.26 3.36 -4.38
CA GLY A 14 4.07 2.21 -3.98
C GLY A 14 5.56 2.41 -4.28
N TRP A 15 5.88 3.17 -5.33
CA TRP A 15 7.25 3.56 -5.70
C TRP A 15 8.03 4.27 -4.57
N ALA A 16 7.35 4.89 -3.60
CA ALA A 16 8.02 5.50 -2.46
C ALA A 16 8.72 4.46 -1.56
N TRP A 17 8.36 3.18 -1.70
CA TRP A 17 8.88 2.07 -0.92
C TRP A 17 9.98 1.28 -1.62
N ASP A 18 10.38 1.58 -2.86
CA ASP A 18 11.34 0.77 -3.64
C ASP A 18 12.59 0.33 -2.84
N LYS A 19 13.17 1.26 -2.06
CA LYS A 19 14.35 0.95 -1.22
C LYS A 19 14.03 -0.01 -0.07
N VAL A 20 12.87 0.17 0.57
CA VAL A 20 12.42 -0.65 1.70
C VAL A 20 12.00 -2.03 1.21
N ASP A 21 11.28 -2.08 0.10
CA ASP A 21 10.87 -3.30 -0.61
C ASP A 21 12.08 -4.20 -0.86
N HIS A 22 13.11 -3.68 -1.55
CA HIS A 22 14.34 -4.42 -1.81
C HIS A 22 15.07 -4.93 -0.55
N ILE A 23 14.99 -4.21 0.58
CA ILE A 23 15.62 -4.64 1.84
C ILE A 23 14.83 -5.81 2.45
N LEU A 24 13.50 -5.71 2.44
CA LEU A 24 12.60 -6.72 3.01
C LEU A 24 12.59 -8.00 2.17
N GLU A 25 12.53 -7.90 0.84
CA GLU A 25 12.62 -9.05 -0.06
C GLU A 25 13.93 -9.82 0.13
N ARG A 26 15.07 -9.11 0.21
CA ARG A 26 16.38 -9.72 0.49
C ARG A 26 16.46 -10.40 1.85
N SER A 27 15.54 -10.10 2.75
CA SER A 27 15.43 -10.70 4.08
C SER A 27 14.37 -11.82 4.12
N ASP A 28 13.96 -12.34 2.96
CA ASP A 28 13.01 -13.46 2.81
C ASP A 28 11.60 -13.13 3.35
N HIS A 29 11.15 -11.91 3.08
CA HIS A 29 9.77 -11.45 3.32
C HIS A 29 9.06 -11.18 1.98
N ASN A 30 7.74 -11.32 1.98
CA ASN A 30 6.90 -10.86 0.87
C ASN A 30 6.50 -9.41 1.13
N VAL A 31 6.50 -8.59 0.07
CA VAL A 31 6.21 -7.16 0.19
C VAL A 31 5.15 -6.77 -0.83
N PHE A 32 4.19 -5.98 -0.36
CA PHE A 32 3.06 -5.48 -1.14
C PHE A 32 3.03 -3.95 -0.97
N PRO A 33 3.90 -3.21 -1.68
CA PRO A 33 3.77 -1.76 -1.75
C PRO A 33 2.53 -1.40 -2.56
N ILE A 34 1.65 -0.58 -1.99
CA ILE A 34 0.38 -0.22 -2.64
C ILE A 34 0.36 1.24 -3.06
N THR A 35 -0.43 1.54 -4.09
CA THR A 35 -0.82 2.92 -4.44
C THR A 35 -2.31 3.06 -4.25
N LEU A 36 -2.70 4.02 -3.43
CA LEU A 36 -4.11 4.33 -3.18
C LEU A 36 -4.74 4.99 -4.41
N THR A 37 -6.01 4.71 -4.62
CA THR A 37 -6.82 5.31 -5.69
C THR A 37 -6.81 6.82 -5.59
N GLY A 38 -6.56 7.50 -6.72
CA GLY A 38 -6.44 8.95 -6.79
C GLY A 38 -5.07 9.51 -6.33
N MET A 39 -4.10 8.67 -6.00
CA MET A 39 -2.75 9.10 -5.60
C MET A 39 -1.65 8.51 -6.50
N GLY A 40 -0.44 9.07 -6.46
CA GLY A 40 0.72 8.55 -7.19
C GLY A 40 0.45 8.35 -8.68
N GLU A 41 0.83 7.19 -9.21
CA GLU A 41 0.57 6.80 -10.59
C GLU A 41 -0.93 6.57 -10.91
N ARG A 42 -1.78 6.45 -9.87
CA ARG A 42 -3.24 6.37 -9.97
C ARG A 42 -3.94 7.73 -9.85
N VAL A 43 -3.20 8.84 -9.94
CA VAL A 43 -3.76 10.21 -9.84
C VAL A 43 -4.85 10.51 -10.87
N HIS A 44 -4.83 9.83 -12.03
CA HIS A 44 -5.88 9.96 -13.06
C HIS A 44 -7.27 9.48 -12.59
N LEU A 45 -7.35 8.75 -11.47
CA LEU A 45 -8.60 8.34 -10.83
C LEU A 45 -9.06 9.33 -9.74
N ALA A 46 -8.34 10.43 -9.51
CA ALA A 46 -8.70 11.39 -8.49
C ALA A 46 -9.99 12.12 -8.85
N SER A 47 -10.94 12.13 -7.91
CA SER A 47 -12.20 12.85 -8.03
C SER A 47 -12.75 13.21 -6.63
N PRO A 48 -13.71 14.14 -6.52
CA PRO A 48 -14.30 14.53 -5.23
C PRO A 48 -14.99 13.39 -4.46
N GLU A 49 -15.31 12.28 -5.12
CA GLU A 49 -15.96 11.10 -4.56
C GLU A 49 -14.98 10.15 -3.85
N ILE A 50 -13.67 10.29 -4.12
CA ILE A 50 -12.63 9.46 -3.52
C ILE A 50 -12.25 10.01 -2.14
N GLY A 51 -12.17 9.12 -1.16
CA GLY A 51 -11.82 9.50 0.21
C GLY A 51 -11.23 8.34 1.02
N ILE A 52 -11.25 8.50 2.35
CA ILE A 52 -10.68 7.52 3.29
C ILE A 52 -11.30 6.12 3.11
N GLN A 53 -12.60 6.05 2.84
CA GLN A 53 -13.27 4.76 2.62
C GLN A 53 -12.71 4.01 1.40
N THR A 54 -12.45 4.71 0.30
CA THR A 54 -11.80 4.12 -0.88
C THR A 54 -10.38 3.65 -0.55
N ALA A 55 -9.62 4.44 0.22
CA ALA A 55 -8.27 4.04 0.63
C ALA A 55 -8.27 2.77 1.51
N ILE A 56 -9.24 2.65 2.43
CA ILE A 56 -9.43 1.43 3.23
C ILE A 56 -9.76 0.26 2.30
N GLU A 57 -10.65 0.45 1.33
CA GLU A 57 -11.01 -0.60 0.37
C GLU A 57 -9.83 -1.04 -0.50
N ASP A 58 -8.96 -0.12 -0.94
CA ASP A 58 -7.74 -0.46 -1.68
C ASP A 58 -6.83 -1.39 -0.84
N VAL A 59 -6.63 -1.09 0.44
CA VAL A 59 -5.84 -1.92 1.37
C VAL A 59 -6.50 -3.29 1.58
N LEU A 60 -7.81 -3.31 1.88
CA LEU A 60 -8.55 -4.55 2.11
C LEU A 60 -8.56 -5.44 0.87
N ASN A 61 -8.64 -4.86 -0.32
CA ASN A 61 -8.58 -5.60 -1.57
C ASN A 61 -7.21 -6.23 -1.80
N VAL A 62 -6.11 -5.55 -1.46
CA VAL A 62 -4.77 -6.16 -1.52
C VAL A 62 -4.69 -7.37 -0.59
N ILE A 63 -5.17 -7.24 0.64
CA ILE A 63 -5.17 -8.35 1.62
C ILE A 63 -6.03 -9.51 1.11
N LYS A 64 -7.26 -9.22 0.67
CA LYS A 64 -8.23 -10.23 0.27
C LYS A 64 -7.85 -10.95 -1.02
N PHE A 65 -7.46 -10.22 -2.06
CA PHE A 65 -7.21 -10.81 -3.38
C PHE A 65 -5.83 -11.44 -3.52
N ASN A 66 -4.91 -11.18 -2.58
CA ASN A 66 -3.65 -11.93 -2.46
C ASN A 66 -3.71 -13.02 -1.38
N ASP A 67 -4.87 -13.27 -0.77
CA ASP A 67 -5.08 -14.28 0.29
C ASP A 67 -4.07 -14.14 1.45
N LEU A 68 -3.86 -12.89 1.89
CA LEU A 68 -2.83 -12.58 2.88
C LEU A 68 -3.34 -12.86 4.30
N GLU A 69 -2.61 -13.71 5.01
CA GLU A 69 -2.76 -13.93 6.44
C GLU A 69 -1.50 -13.47 7.21
N ASN A 70 -1.66 -13.19 8.51
CA ASN A 70 -0.57 -12.81 9.43
C ASN A 70 0.31 -11.66 8.88
N ILE A 71 -0.33 -10.58 8.45
CA ILE A 71 0.32 -9.44 7.81
C ILE A 71 0.98 -8.49 8.81
N VAL A 72 1.99 -7.77 8.34
CA VAL A 72 2.51 -6.55 8.96
C VAL A 72 2.04 -5.36 8.12
N LEU A 73 1.16 -4.54 8.70
CA LEU A 73 0.65 -3.33 8.05
C LEU A 73 1.54 -2.14 8.42
N VAL A 74 2.10 -1.46 7.43
CA VAL A 74 2.98 -0.30 7.62
C VAL A 74 2.33 0.92 6.99
N GLY A 75 1.83 1.83 7.82
CA GLY A 75 1.28 3.12 7.39
C GLY A 75 2.30 4.25 7.56
N HIS A 76 2.51 5.05 6.52
CA HIS A 76 3.29 6.28 6.60
C HIS A 76 2.39 7.52 6.50
N SER A 77 2.53 8.45 7.44
CA SER A 77 1.82 9.75 7.42
C SER A 77 0.30 9.59 7.34
N PHE A 78 -0.36 10.09 6.29
CA PHE A 78 -1.82 9.99 6.05
C PHE A 78 -2.39 8.57 6.25
N ALA A 79 -1.57 7.53 6.06
CA ALA A 79 -1.97 6.15 6.20
C ALA A 79 -1.89 5.56 7.62
N GLY A 80 -1.42 6.33 8.62
CA GLY A 80 -1.38 5.94 10.03
C GLY A 80 -2.63 6.37 10.78
#